data_AF-A0A4U6XQ57-F1
#
_entry.id   AF-A0A4U6XQ57-F1
#
_cell.length_a   1.000
_cell.length_b   1.000
_cell.length_c   1.000
_cell.angle_alpha   90.00
_cell.angle_beta   90.00
_cell.angle_gamma   90.00
#
_symmetry.space_group_name_H-M   'P 1'
#
loop_
_entity.id
_entity.type
_entity.pdbx_description
1 polymer ?
#
loop_
_entity_poly.entity_id
_entity_poly.type
_entity_poly.pdbx_seq_one_letter_code
_entity_poly.pdbx_strand_id
1 'polypeptide(L)'
;MPPKKRSTVGAVASAAAATVPLGEADANRGSAPNNTTTQPAEKPAPKSRKRKSDAVDDAAAEAPAPAPAPKKQATKGKGDPLSDLSGVYLDGDEDMTVPIFDTCDTARAKIRALLKKDGVTKAAFLRALVSAAYPPGSTHKIAHSSLSDFLKKKGPTSGSTSSVFYAAFVFFEKLRILTQRPKGKMRLEMEFLWPGGFTPLPPSTSYIVPASATVAMDQYGRVHSY
;
A
#
# COMPACT_ATOMS: atom_id res chain seq x y z
N MET A 1 -24.54 61.16 -25.95
CA MET A 1 -23.35 60.44 -25.47
C MET A 1 -23.45 60.23 -23.96
N PRO A 2 -23.51 58.97 -23.49
CA PRO A 2 -23.15 58.64 -22.12
C PRO A 2 -21.93 57.69 -22.04
N PRO A 3 -21.13 57.74 -20.95
CA PRO A 3 -19.75 57.24 -20.93
C PRO A 3 -19.58 55.75 -20.57
N LYS A 4 -18.55 55.14 -21.16
CA LYS A 4 -18.03 53.79 -20.91
C LYS A 4 -17.53 53.64 -19.46
N LYS A 5 -18.05 52.65 -18.72
CA LYS A 5 -17.46 52.19 -17.45
C LYS A 5 -16.51 51.01 -17.68
N ARG A 6 -15.28 51.17 -17.20
CA ARG A 6 -14.20 50.16 -17.14
C ARG A 6 -14.59 49.03 -16.18
N SER A 7 -14.35 47.78 -16.59
CA SER A 7 -14.44 46.59 -15.75
C SER A 7 -13.10 46.31 -15.08
N THR A 8 -13.08 46.29 -13.75
CA THR A 8 -11.95 45.87 -12.92
C THR A 8 -12.09 44.40 -12.54
N VAL A 9 -11.01 43.64 -12.71
CA VAL A 9 -10.85 42.21 -12.38
C VAL A 9 -10.78 42.05 -10.86
N GLY A 10 -11.66 41.22 -10.30
CA GLY A 10 -11.69 40.87 -8.87
C GLY A 10 -11.07 39.48 -8.64
N ALA A 11 -10.10 39.45 -7.73
CA ALA A 11 -9.24 38.33 -7.38
C ALA A 11 -9.97 37.12 -6.76
N VAL A 12 -9.46 35.93 -7.06
CA VAL A 12 -9.86 34.64 -6.49
C VAL A 12 -9.27 34.46 -5.09
N ALA A 13 -10.14 34.26 -4.09
CA ALA A 13 -9.76 33.90 -2.74
C ALA A 13 -9.39 32.40 -2.67
N SER A 14 -8.17 32.10 -2.22
CA SER A 14 -7.69 30.74 -1.99
C SER A 14 -8.09 30.26 -0.60
N ALA A 15 -8.72 29.09 -0.54
CA ALA A 15 -9.16 28.44 0.69
C ALA A 15 -7.95 27.84 1.45
N ALA A 16 -7.84 28.18 2.73
CA ALA A 16 -6.84 27.62 3.63
C ALA A 16 -7.11 26.13 3.89
N ALA A 17 -6.22 25.27 3.40
CA ALA A 17 -6.19 23.86 3.74
C ALA A 17 -5.45 23.66 5.07
N ALA A 18 -6.03 22.86 5.96
CA ALA A 18 -5.53 22.60 7.30
C ALA A 18 -4.08 22.09 7.29
N THR A 19 -3.18 22.86 7.90
CA THR A 19 -1.79 22.51 8.18
C THR A 19 -1.73 21.68 9.46
N VAL A 20 -1.01 20.56 9.42
CA VAL A 20 -0.75 19.75 10.62
C VAL A 20 0.62 20.18 11.17
N PRO A 21 0.68 20.82 12.36
CA PRO A 21 1.97 21.17 12.97
C PRO A 21 2.69 19.89 13.40
N LEU A 22 3.97 19.76 13.03
CA LEU A 22 4.84 18.72 13.59
C LEU A 22 5.27 19.16 15.00
N GLY A 23 4.51 18.75 16.02
CA GLY A 23 4.85 19.04 17.42
C GLY A 23 4.05 18.21 18.41
N GLU A 24 4.52 17.00 18.73
CA GLU A 24 4.76 16.49 20.09
C GLU A 24 5.25 15.04 19.98
N ALA A 25 6.36 14.74 20.66
CA ALA A 25 6.96 13.42 20.70
C ALA A 25 6.07 12.47 21.52
N ASP A 26 5.68 11.35 20.92
CA ASP A 26 4.93 10.28 21.58
C ASP A 26 5.79 9.68 22.71
N ALA A 27 5.38 9.95 23.95
CA ALA A 27 6.06 9.59 25.19
C ALA A 27 5.86 8.11 25.58
N ASN A 28 5.98 7.18 24.64
CA ASN A 28 5.84 5.75 24.92
C ASN A 28 7.08 4.95 24.50
N ARG A 29 8.24 5.38 25.00
CA ARG A 29 9.49 4.61 24.95
C ARG A 29 9.65 3.88 26.29
N GLY A 30 8.96 2.75 26.43
CA GLY A 30 9.18 1.80 27.52
C GLY A 30 10.58 1.21 27.42
N SER A 31 11.39 1.48 28.44
CA SER A 31 12.75 0.96 28.62
C SER A 31 12.69 -0.50 29.08
N ALA A 32 13.37 -1.40 28.36
CA ALA A 32 13.55 -2.79 28.79
C ALA A 32 15.05 -3.03 29.05
N PRO A 33 15.45 -3.51 30.25
CA PRO A 33 16.85 -3.79 30.53
C PRO A 33 17.31 -5.12 29.93
N ASN A 34 18.54 -5.10 29.41
CA ASN A 34 19.31 -6.24 28.91
C ASN A 34 19.48 -7.33 29.98
N ASN A 35 19.47 -8.60 29.55
CA ASN A 35 20.10 -9.68 30.31
C ASN A 35 21.03 -10.53 29.42
N THR A 36 22.15 -10.87 30.03
CA THR A 36 23.37 -11.49 29.53
C THR A 36 23.31 -13.01 29.75
N THR A 37 23.90 -13.77 28.81
CA THR A 37 24.51 -15.11 28.93
C THR A 37 23.73 -16.24 29.61
N THR A 38 23.48 -17.33 28.85
CA THR A 38 23.94 -18.73 29.12
C THR A 38 23.35 -19.69 28.06
N GLN A 39 24.20 -20.48 27.40
CA GLN A 39 23.88 -21.76 26.72
C GLN A 39 24.44 -22.91 27.59
N PRO A 40 24.15 -24.21 27.35
CA PRO A 40 23.05 -24.87 26.62
C PRO A 40 22.36 -25.98 27.46
N ALA A 41 21.17 -26.45 27.08
CA ALA A 41 20.54 -27.61 27.70
C ALA A 41 20.32 -28.76 26.71
N GLU A 42 20.70 -29.94 27.16
CA GLU A 42 20.67 -31.27 26.54
C GLU A 42 19.28 -31.78 26.12
N LYS A 43 19.30 -32.67 25.12
CA LYS A 43 18.19 -33.52 24.63
C LYS A 43 17.92 -34.67 25.63
N PRO A 44 16.69 -35.17 25.75
CA PRO A 44 16.39 -36.45 25.09
C PRO A 44 14.94 -36.59 24.55
N ALA A 45 14.79 -37.40 23.51
CA ALA A 45 13.53 -38.05 23.08
C ALA A 45 13.71 -39.58 23.27
N PRO A 46 12.79 -40.51 22.91
CA PRO A 46 11.37 -40.42 22.51
C PRO A 46 10.47 -41.46 23.25
N LYS A 47 9.13 -41.39 23.15
CA LYS A 47 8.27 -42.57 23.39
C LYS A 47 7.11 -42.65 22.39
N SER A 48 6.82 -43.90 22.04
CA SER A 48 6.12 -44.43 20.88
C SER A 48 4.70 -44.91 21.20
N ARG A 49 3.99 -45.35 20.14
CA ARG A 49 2.73 -46.14 20.06
C ARG A 49 1.46 -45.27 19.95
N LYS A 50 0.46 -45.58 19.12
CA LYS A 50 0.15 -46.75 18.27
C LYS A 50 -0.92 -46.30 17.25
N ARG A 51 -0.90 -46.89 16.04
CA ARG A 51 -1.98 -46.80 15.04
C ARG A 51 -3.21 -47.58 15.48
N LYS A 52 -4.40 -47.16 15.02
CA LYS A 52 -5.50 -48.07 14.65
C LYS A 52 -6.30 -47.50 13.48
N SER A 53 -6.53 -48.40 12.54
CA SER A 53 -7.20 -48.31 11.25
C SER A 53 -8.71 -48.59 11.35
N ASP A 54 -9.34 -48.55 10.16
CA ASP A 54 -10.65 -49.09 9.75
C ASP A 54 -11.84 -48.12 9.87
N ALA A 55 -12.74 -47.96 8.89
CA ALA A 55 -12.94 -48.65 7.62
C ALA A 55 -13.73 -47.77 6.62
N VAL A 56 -13.63 -48.16 5.36
CA VAL A 56 -14.33 -47.70 4.15
C VAL A 56 -15.68 -48.41 3.97
N ASP A 57 -16.59 -47.79 3.20
CA ASP A 57 -17.50 -48.38 2.19
C ASP A 57 -18.52 -47.30 1.76
N ASP A 58 -19.11 -47.27 0.57
CA ASP A 58 -18.68 -47.30 -0.84
C ASP A 58 -19.96 -46.92 -1.65
N ALA A 59 -19.78 -46.58 -2.93
CA ALA A 59 -20.75 -46.62 -4.02
C ALA A 59 -21.83 -45.53 -4.14
N ALA A 60 -22.25 -45.11 -5.33
CA ALA A 60 -21.73 -45.04 -6.69
C ALA A 60 -22.91 -44.48 -7.52
N ALA A 61 -22.67 -43.54 -8.45
CA ALA A 61 -23.44 -43.47 -9.70
C ALA A 61 -22.85 -42.42 -10.66
N GLU A 62 -22.69 -42.88 -11.90
CA GLU A 62 -21.98 -42.33 -13.03
C GLU A 62 -22.87 -41.42 -13.92
N ALA A 63 -22.23 -40.63 -14.78
CA ALA A 63 -22.77 -39.54 -15.62
C ALA A 63 -23.65 -40.00 -16.83
N PRO A 64 -24.25 -39.08 -17.65
CA PRO A 64 -23.47 -38.37 -18.69
C PRO A 64 -23.92 -36.91 -19.01
N ALA A 65 -23.07 -36.23 -19.81
CA ALA A 65 -23.18 -34.86 -20.31
C ALA A 65 -24.27 -34.64 -21.38
N PRO A 66 -24.60 -33.37 -21.71
CA PRO A 66 -24.31 -32.91 -23.08
C PRO A 66 -23.76 -31.46 -23.21
N ALA A 67 -23.28 -31.22 -24.44
CA ALA A 67 -22.46 -30.18 -25.06
C ALA A 67 -22.71 -28.66 -24.77
N PRO A 68 -21.73 -27.79 -25.09
CA PRO A 68 -21.73 -26.36 -24.76
C PRO A 68 -22.35 -25.47 -25.85
N ALA A 69 -23.05 -24.41 -25.46
CA ALA A 69 -23.54 -23.34 -26.33
C ALA A 69 -23.40 -21.96 -25.62
N PRO A 70 -23.39 -20.85 -26.35
CA PRO A 70 -22.27 -19.89 -26.41
C PRO A 70 -22.17 -18.95 -25.22
N LYS A 71 -20.93 -18.56 -24.91
CA LYS A 71 -20.58 -17.51 -23.94
C LYS A 71 -21.26 -16.19 -24.33
N LYS A 72 -22.39 -15.89 -23.69
CA LYS A 72 -22.85 -14.50 -23.51
C LYS A 72 -21.73 -13.75 -22.81
N GLN A 73 -21.17 -12.75 -23.50
CA GLN A 73 -20.25 -11.78 -22.91
C GLN A 73 -20.91 -11.17 -21.68
N ALA A 74 -20.51 -11.65 -20.51
CA ALA A 74 -20.75 -10.96 -19.27
C ALA A 74 -19.93 -9.68 -19.30
N THR A 75 -20.63 -8.56 -19.42
CA THR A 75 -20.16 -7.23 -19.09
C THR A 75 -19.29 -7.28 -17.83
N LYS A 76 -17.98 -7.02 -17.99
CA LYS A 76 -17.01 -6.90 -16.89
C LYS A 76 -17.44 -5.78 -15.95
N GLY A 77 -18.14 -6.14 -14.88
CA GLY A 77 -18.74 -5.20 -13.94
C GLY A 77 -18.84 -5.79 -12.55
N LYS A 78 -17.68 -6.10 -11.97
CA LYS A 78 -17.33 -6.43 -10.56
C LYS A 78 -16.30 -7.57 -10.58
N GLY A 79 -15.08 -7.25 -11.02
CA GLY A 79 -13.95 -8.18 -10.94
C GLY A 79 -13.55 -8.41 -9.49
N ASP A 80 -12.98 -9.58 -9.20
CA ASP A 80 -12.44 -9.92 -7.89
C ASP A 80 -11.53 -8.78 -7.38
N PRO A 81 -11.70 -8.35 -6.13
CA PRO A 81 -10.91 -7.25 -5.58
C PRO A 81 -9.39 -7.55 -5.57
N LEU A 82 -9.02 -8.83 -5.59
CA LEU A 82 -7.66 -9.35 -5.73
C LEU A 82 -7.53 -10.07 -7.08
N SER A 83 -7.91 -9.41 -8.17
CA SER A 83 -7.69 -9.92 -9.53
C SER A 83 -6.23 -10.30 -9.73
N ASP A 84 -5.97 -11.35 -10.52
CA ASP A 84 -4.61 -11.71 -10.91
C ASP A 84 -3.99 -10.59 -11.77
N LEU A 85 -2.82 -10.11 -11.35
CA LEU A 85 -2.09 -9.00 -11.97
C LEU A 85 -0.84 -9.49 -12.72
N SER A 86 -0.63 -10.81 -12.82
CA SER A 86 0.54 -11.43 -13.46
C SER A 86 0.77 -10.99 -14.91
N GLY A 87 -0.28 -10.65 -15.65
CA GLY A 87 -0.21 -10.22 -17.05
C GLY A 87 -0.03 -8.71 -17.28
N VAL A 88 0.10 -7.89 -16.23
CA VAL A 88 0.22 -6.43 -16.36
C VAL A 88 1.66 -6.00 -16.10
N TYR A 89 2.31 -5.51 -17.15
CA TYR A 89 3.67 -4.98 -17.09
C TYR A 89 3.67 -3.49 -16.68
N LEU A 90 4.67 -3.10 -15.90
CA LEU A 90 4.95 -1.72 -15.52
C LEU A 90 6.44 -1.43 -15.74
N ASP A 91 6.76 -0.24 -16.23
CA ASP A 91 8.16 0.13 -16.47
C ASP A 91 8.94 0.16 -15.13
N GLY A 92 10.04 -0.60 -15.07
CA GLY A 92 10.86 -0.76 -13.87
C GLY A 92 10.40 -1.84 -12.88
N ASP A 93 9.41 -2.67 -13.26
CA ASP A 93 8.91 -3.79 -12.44
C ASP A 93 9.96 -4.89 -12.23
N GLU A 94 10.79 -5.16 -13.25
CA GLU A 94 11.87 -6.17 -13.19
C GLU A 94 12.99 -5.80 -12.21
N ASP A 95 13.37 -4.51 -12.21
CA ASP A 95 14.49 -3.98 -11.43
C ASP A 95 14.04 -3.31 -10.13
N MET A 96 12.76 -3.46 -9.74
CA MET A 96 12.22 -2.86 -8.52
C MET A 96 12.39 -1.33 -8.44
N THR A 97 12.46 -0.66 -9.60
CA THR A 97 12.82 0.76 -9.76
C THR A 97 11.59 1.59 -10.16
N VAL A 98 10.39 1.05 -10.00
CA VAL A 98 9.14 1.75 -10.33
C VAL A 98 9.03 3.07 -9.53
N PRO A 99 8.93 4.23 -10.20
CA PRO A 99 8.74 5.50 -9.51
C PRO A 99 7.37 5.58 -8.85
N ILE A 100 7.36 5.89 -7.55
CA ILE A 100 6.13 5.99 -6.75
C ILE A 100 5.56 7.40 -6.89
N PHE A 101 4.26 7.57 -7.12
CA PHE A 101 3.64 8.92 -7.11
C PHE A 101 2.36 8.95 -6.26
N ASP A 102 2.39 8.20 -5.18
CA ASP A 102 1.41 8.26 -4.11
C ASP A 102 2.10 8.73 -2.83
N THR A 103 1.33 9.30 -1.90
CA THR A 103 1.80 9.53 -0.53
C THR A 103 1.41 8.35 0.36
N CYS A 104 2.02 8.24 1.54
CA CYS A 104 1.68 7.19 2.48
C CYS A 104 0.20 7.28 2.92
N ASP A 105 -0.35 8.49 3.06
CA ASP A 105 -1.77 8.70 3.37
C ASP A 105 -2.68 8.16 2.26
N THR A 106 -2.38 8.43 0.98
CA THR A 106 -3.20 7.96 -0.14
C THR A 106 -3.10 6.45 -0.29
N ALA A 107 -1.91 5.87 -0.13
CA ALA A 107 -1.70 4.42 -0.12
C ALA A 107 -2.51 3.77 1.02
N ARG A 108 -2.47 4.30 2.24
CA ARG A 108 -3.28 3.79 3.36
C ARG A 108 -4.78 3.89 3.09
N ALA A 109 -5.25 4.97 2.47
CA ALA A 109 -6.66 5.10 2.09
C ALA A 109 -7.08 4.04 1.07
N LYS A 110 -6.26 3.78 0.04
CA LYS A 110 -6.52 2.73 -0.96
C LYS A 110 -6.52 1.34 -0.33
N ILE A 111 -5.56 1.03 0.56
CA ILE A 111 -5.50 -0.25 1.28
C ILE A 111 -6.75 -0.44 2.15
N ARG A 112 -7.12 0.57 2.96
CA ARG A 112 -8.32 0.48 3.82
C ARG A 112 -9.59 0.31 2.99
N ALA A 113 -9.72 1.01 1.87
CA ALA A 113 -10.85 0.87 0.96
C ALA A 113 -10.95 -0.53 0.35
N LEU A 114 -9.80 -1.16 0.03
CA LEU A 114 -9.77 -2.53 -0.49
C LEU A 114 -10.13 -3.55 0.60
N LEU A 115 -9.58 -3.40 1.80
CA LEU A 115 -9.85 -4.30 2.94
C LEU A 115 -11.29 -4.20 3.45
N LYS A 116 -12.02 -3.12 3.13
CA LYS A 116 -13.44 -2.96 3.46
C LYS A 116 -14.36 -3.75 2.52
N LYS A 117 -13.86 -4.21 1.37
CA LYS A 117 -14.64 -5.03 0.43
C LYS A 117 -14.81 -6.44 1.00
N ASP A 118 -16.00 -6.99 0.83
CA ASP A 118 -16.30 -8.36 1.26
C ASP A 118 -15.38 -9.37 0.56
N GLY A 119 -14.96 -10.40 1.30
CA GLY A 119 -14.09 -11.46 0.79
C GLY A 119 -12.60 -11.13 0.74
N VAL A 120 -12.17 -9.90 1.09
CA VAL A 120 -10.74 -9.54 1.13
C VAL A 120 -10.15 -9.74 2.52
N THR A 121 -9.32 -10.78 2.68
CA THR A 121 -8.52 -10.95 3.90
C THR A 121 -7.19 -10.22 3.79
N LYS A 122 -6.65 -9.73 4.91
CA LYS A 122 -5.30 -9.12 4.96
C LYS A 122 -4.22 -10.07 4.43
N ALA A 123 -4.33 -11.36 4.74
CA ALA A 123 -3.39 -12.39 4.28
C ALA A 123 -3.47 -12.66 2.78
N ALA A 124 -4.66 -12.65 2.19
CA ALA A 124 -4.81 -12.72 0.73
C ALA A 124 -4.25 -11.46 0.07
N PHE A 125 -4.52 -10.28 0.63
CA PHE A 125 -4.00 -9.03 0.11
C PHE A 125 -2.47 -8.97 0.14
N LEU A 126 -1.84 -9.40 1.23
CA LEU A 126 -0.38 -9.48 1.33
C LEU A 126 0.25 -10.39 0.28
N ARG A 127 -0.38 -11.53 -0.02
CA ARG A 127 0.07 -12.43 -1.10
C ARG A 127 -0.07 -11.77 -2.47
N ALA A 128 -1.18 -11.07 -2.70
CA ALA A 128 -1.39 -10.31 -3.94
C ALA A 128 -0.37 -9.17 -4.09
N LEU A 129 -0.02 -8.47 -3.00
CA LEU A 129 1.03 -7.44 -3.02
C LEU A 129 2.39 -8.03 -3.41
N VAL A 130 2.77 -9.16 -2.80
CA VAL A 130 4.07 -9.79 -3.10
C VAL A 130 4.11 -10.27 -4.55
N SER A 131 3.05 -10.93 -5.02
CA SER A 131 2.96 -11.42 -6.40
C SER A 131 2.91 -10.30 -7.44
N ALA A 132 2.38 -9.13 -7.07
CA ALA A 132 2.27 -8.02 -7.99
C ALA A 132 3.54 -7.17 -8.04
N ALA A 133 4.29 -7.08 -6.94
CA ALA A 133 5.40 -6.15 -6.83
C ALA A 133 6.78 -6.78 -6.99
N TYR A 134 6.91 -8.10 -6.83
CA TYR A 134 8.18 -8.80 -6.90
C TYR A 134 8.14 -9.91 -7.96
N PRO A 135 9.23 -10.10 -8.73
CA PRO A 135 9.32 -11.17 -9.71
C PRO A 135 9.12 -12.57 -9.09
N PRO A 136 8.60 -13.54 -9.88
CA PRO A 136 8.49 -14.91 -9.43
C PRO A 136 9.88 -15.48 -9.09
N GLY A 137 10.01 -16.10 -7.91
CA GLY A 137 11.30 -16.59 -7.40
C GLY A 137 12.05 -15.61 -6.51
N SER A 138 11.55 -14.38 -6.34
CA SER A 138 12.09 -13.46 -5.35
C SER A 138 11.89 -13.98 -3.92
N THR A 139 12.87 -13.70 -3.05
CA THR A 139 12.81 -14.01 -1.62
C THR A 139 12.01 -12.97 -0.83
N HIS A 140 11.52 -11.91 -1.49
CA HIS A 140 10.77 -10.85 -0.84
C HIS A 140 9.47 -11.35 -0.22
N LYS A 141 9.32 -11.07 1.08
CA LYS A 141 8.12 -11.38 1.85
C LYS A 141 7.73 -10.15 2.66
N ILE A 142 6.43 -9.89 2.71
CA ILE A 142 5.88 -8.81 3.53
C ILE A 142 5.26 -9.43 4.78
N ALA A 143 5.78 -9.06 5.94
CA ALA A 143 5.24 -9.52 7.23
C ALA A 143 3.88 -8.88 7.53
N HIS A 144 3.02 -9.62 8.24
CA HIS A 144 1.71 -9.11 8.66
C HIS A 144 1.81 -7.92 9.63
N SER A 145 2.84 -7.89 10.48
CA SER A 145 3.17 -6.76 11.36
C SER A 145 3.45 -5.50 10.55
N SER A 146 4.26 -5.58 9.49
CA SER A 146 4.60 -4.44 8.63
C SER A 146 3.37 -3.75 8.04
N LEU A 147 2.37 -4.52 7.60
CA LEU A 147 1.10 -3.95 7.12
C LEU A 147 0.33 -3.26 8.24
N SER A 148 0.24 -3.90 9.40
CA SER A 148 -0.46 -3.35 10.56
C SER A 148 0.19 -2.06 11.05
N ASP A 149 1.51 -2.01 11.11
CA ASP A 149 2.28 -0.84 11.53
C ASP A 149 2.22 0.29 10.49
N PHE A 150 2.28 -0.05 9.21
CA PHE A 150 2.07 0.93 8.13
C PHE A 150 0.68 1.58 8.24
N LEU A 151 -0.37 0.79 8.51
CA LEU A 151 -1.74 1.27 8.64
C LEU A 151 -2.00 2.12 9.89
N LYS A 152 -1.17 1.98 10.95
CA LYS A 152 -1.28 2.79 12.18
C LYS A 152 -0.66 4.18 12.05
N LYS A 153 0.36 4.32 11.19
CA LYS A 153 1.06 5.59 10.95
C LYS A 153 0.11 6.63 10.31
N LYS A 154 0.48 7.90 10.45
CA LYS A 154 -0.23 9.07 9.91
C LYS A 154 0.77 10.02 9.28
N GLY A 155 0.37 10.72 8.22
CA GLY A 155 1.20 11.70 7.52
C GLY A 155 1.68 11.20 6.14
N PRO A 156 2.08 12.12 5.25
CA PRO A 156 2.30 11.82 3.84
C PRO A 156 3.59 11.02 3.59
N THR A 157 4.59 11.12 4.47
CA THR A 157 5.89 10.43 4.37
C THR A 157 6.01 9.26 5.37
N SER A 158 5.14 9.19 6.37
CA SER A 158 5.27 8.21 7.46
C SER A 158 4.98 6.79 6.99
N GLY A 159 6.06 6.02 6.81
CA GLY A 159 6.02 4.65 6.28
C GLY A 159 6.56 4.51 4.86
N SER A 160 7.16 5.56 4.29
CA SER A 160 7.69 5.57 2.92
C SER A 160 8.80 4.55 2.67
N THR A 161 9.55 4.17 3.70
CA THR A 161 10.60 3.15 3.63
C THR A 161 10.07 1.71 3.75
N SER A 162 8.77 1.52 4.00
CA SER A 162 8.18 0.20 4.16
C SER A 162 8.05 -0.51 2.82
N SER A 163 8.37 -1.81 2.78
CA SER A 163 8.09 -2.67 1.61
C SER A 163 6.60 -2.69 1.24
N VAL A 164 5.71 -2.52 2.23
CA VAL A 164 4.26 -2.42 2.02
C VAL A 164 3.91 -1.23 1.12
N PHE A 165 4.61 -0.11 1.28
CA PHE A 165 4.31 1.11 0.55
C PHE A 165 4.62 0.97 -0.94
N TYR A 166 5.84 0.52 -1.27
CA TYR A 166 6.22 0.21 -2.65
C TYR A 166 5.29 -0.84 -3.27
N ALA A 167 5.09 -1.97 -2.58
CA ALA A 167 4.30 -3.07 -3.13
C ALA A 167 2.83 -2.68 -3.33
N ALA A 168 2.25 -1.91 -2.40
CA ALA A 168 0.89 -1.39 -2.56
C ALA A 168 0.78 -0.44 -3.75
N PHE A 169 1.77 0.43 -3.94
CA PHE A 169 1.80 1.33 -5.08
C PHE A 169 1.78 0.54 -6.42
N VAL A 170 2.69 -0.41 -6.60
CA VAL A 170 2.75 -1.26 -7.82
C VAL A 170 1.44 -2.03 -8.01
N PHE A 171 0.89 -2.62 -6.95
CA PHE A 171 -0.38 -3.36 -7.01
C PHE A 171 -1.54 -2.47 -7.51
N PHE A 172 -1.72 -1.28 -6.92
CA PHE A 172 -2.82 -0.40 -7.33
C PHE A 172 -2.61 0.20 -8.72
N GLU A 173 -1.36 0.40 -9.14
CA GLU A 173 -1.03 0.88 -10.48
C GLU A 173 -1.33 -0.18 -11.55
N LYS A 174 -0.91 -1.43 -11.31
CA LYS A 174 -1.27 -2.57 -12.16
C LYS A 174 -2.79 -2.78 -12.22
N LEU A 175 -3.47 -2.66 -11.07
CA LEU A 175 -4.93 -2.72 -11.01
C LEU A 175 -5.59 -1.57 -11.81
N ARG A 176 -5.01 -0.37 -11.80
CA ARG A 176 -5.49 0.77 -12.60
C ARG A 176 -5.37 0.49 -14.10
N ILE A 177 -4.24 -0.03 -14.55
CA ILE A 177 -4.00 -0.39 -15.97
C ILE A 177 -4.97 -1.49 -16.40
N LEU A 178 -5.14 -2.53 -15.58
CA LEU A 178 -6.08 -3.63 -15.85
C LEU A 178 -7.53 -3.15 -15.97
N THR A 179 -7.93 -2.22 -15.08
CA THR A 179 -9.29 -1.66 -15.05
C THR A 179 -9.48 -0.45 -15.97
N GLN A 180 -8.43 -0.03 -16.70
CA GLN A 180 -8.44 1.12 -17.62
C GLN A 180 -8.96 2.40 -16.97
N ARG A 181 -8.61 2.63 -15.69
CA ARG A 181 -9.05 3.83 -14.97
C ARG A 181 -8.11 5.02 -15.23
N PRO A 182 -8.65 6.24 -15.38
CA PRO A 182 -7.83 7.42 -15.52
C PRO A 182 -7.00 7.67 -14.25
N LYS A 183 -5.89 8.41 -14.40
CA LYS A 183 -5.10 8.89 -13.26
C LYS A 183 -5.95 9.84 -12.41
N GLY A 184 -5.88 9.69 -11.08
CA GLY A 184 -6.57 10.60 -10.16
C GLY A 184 -5.89 11.97 -10.06
N LYS A 185 -6.58 12.98 -9.52
CA LYS A 185 -6.04 14.34 -9.34
C LYS A 185 -4.73 14.35 -8.56
N MET A 186 -4.70 13.68 -7.42
CA MET A 186 -3.52 13.53 -6.58
C MET A 186 -2.33 12.91 -7.32
N ARG A 187 -2.60 11.96 -8.24
CA ARG A 187 -1.54 11.34 -9.05
C ARG A 187 -0.93 12.35 -10.01
N LEU A 188 -1.75 13.17 -10.67
CA LEU A 188 -1.28 14.19 -11.60
C LEU A 188 -0.49 15.29 -10.87
N GLU A 189 -0.96 15.71 -9.69
CA GLU A 189 -0.25 16.68 -8.84
C GLU A 189 1.08 16.12 -8.33
N MET A 190 1.11 14.85 -7.90
CA MET A 190 2.36 14.20 -7.50
C MET A 190 3.33 14.05 -8.67
N GLU A 191 2.88 13.72 -9.88
CA GLU A 191 3.74 13.69 -11.08
C GLU A 191 4.31 15.07 -11.42
N PHE A 192 3.51 16.13 -11.22
CA PHE A 192 3.96 17.51 -11.44
C PHE A 192 4.98 17.97 -10.38
N LEU A 193 4.75 17.64 -9.11
CA LEU A 193 5.60 18.06 -7.99
C LEU A 193 6.86 17.20 -7.82
N TRP A 194 6.76 15.91 -8.15
CA TRP A 194 7.80 14.90 -7.99
C TRP A 194 8.03 14.17 -9.32
N PRO A 195 8.70 14.78 -10.33
CA PRO A 195 8.84 14.19 -11.66
C PRO A 195 9.62 12.87 -11.66
N GLY A 196 10.56 12.69 -10.72
CA GLY A 196 11.31 11.44 -10.53
C GLY A 196 10.66 10.45 -9.56
N GLY A 197 9.44 10.73 -9.09
CA GLY A 197 8.77 9.95 -8.05
C GLY A 197 9.05 10.45 -6.63
N PHE A 198 8.22 9.97 -5.72
CA PHE A 198 8.21 10.28 -4.31
C PHE A 198 9.45 9.68 -3.64
N THR A 199 10.32 10.54 -3.14
CA THR A 199 11.54 10.11 -2.45
C THR A 199 11.20 9.73 -1.01
N PRO A 200 11.48 8.48 -0.57
CA PRO A 200 11.27 8.11 0.82
C PRO A 200 12.15 8.93 1.76
N LEU A 201 11.54 9.55 2.77
CA LEU A 201 12.32 10.16 3.85
C LEU A 201 12.77 9.08 4.84
N PRO A 202 14.04 9.09 5.29
CA PRO A 202 14.45 8.25 6.38
C PRO A 202 13.71 8.62 7.67
N PRO A 203 13.47 7.65 8.58
CA PRO A 203 12.71 7.86 9.81
C PRO A 203 13.35 8.89 10.77
N SER A 204 14.65 9.19 10.60
CA SER A 204 15.43 10.14 11.39
C SER A 204 15.82 11.37 10.57
N THR A 205 14.95 11.83 9.66
CA THR A 205 15.19 13.08 8.92
C THR A 205 15.07 14.26 9.87
N SER A 206 16.15 15.00 10.05
CA SER A 206 16.17 16.29 10.77
C SER A 206 16.33 17.44 9.78
N TYR A 207 15.72 18.58 10.09
CA TYR A 207 15.83 19.80 9.31
C TYR A 207 16.59 20.84 10.12
N ILE A 208 17.58 21.48 9.51
CA ILE A 208 18.27 22.63 10.07
C ILE A 208 17.60 23.87 9.48
N VAL A 209 17.01 24.68 10.34
CA VAL A 209 16.32 25.92 10.00
C VAL A 209 16.74 27.03 10.96
N PRO A 210 16.73 28.31 10.53
CA PRO A 210 16.99 29.43 11.42
C PRO A 210 15.93 29.48 12.52
N ALA A 211 16.30 30.01 13.69
CA ALA A 211 15.43 30.02 14.88
C ALA A 211 14.09 30.76 14.68
N SER A 212 14.02 31.67 13.70
CA SER A 212 12.79 32.39 13.34
C SER A 212 11.88 31.63 12.37
N ALA A 213 12.35 30.54 11.76
CA ALA A 213 11.60 29.81 10.75
C ALA A 213 10.85 28.62 11.33
N THR A 214 9.63 28.41 10.83
CA THR A 214 8.79 27.25 11.16
C THR A 214 8.81 26.25 10.02
N VAL A 215 9.01 24.98 10.35
CA VAL A 215 9.02 23.88 9.37
C VAL A 215 7.65 23.22 9.34
N ALA A 216 7.05 23.13 8.16
CA ALA A 216 5.79 22.43 7.93
C ALA A 216 5.89 21.48 6.73
N MET A 217 5.23 20.33 6.82
CA MET A 217 5.12 19.37 5.73
C MET A 217 3.76 19.51 5.04
N ASP A 218 3.76 19.67 3.72
CA ASP A 218 2.54 19.72 2.92
C ASP A 218 1.93 18.31 2.72
N GLN A 219 0.70 18.25 2.22
CA GLN A 219 0.00 16.99 1.93
C GLN A 219 0.70 16.10 0.87
N TYR A 220 1.65 16.64 0.12
CA TYR A 220 2.44 15.94 -0.89
C TYR A 220 3.79 15.45 -0.34
N GLY A 221 4.03 15.65 0.96
CA GLY A 221 5.25 15.24 1.65
C GLY A 221 6.46 16.15 1.42
N ARG A 222 6.26 17.34 0.83
CA ARG A 222 7.33 18.35 0.73
C ARG A 222 7.39 19.15 2.01
N VAL A 223 8.61 19.50 2.40
CA VAL A 223 8.86 20.29 3.59
C VAL A 223 9.17 21.72 3.18
N HIS A 224 8.41 22.65 3.77
CA HIS A 224 8.55 24.08 3.58
C HIS A 224 8.98 24.71 4.90
N SER A 225 9.86 25.70 4.82
CA SER A 225 10.20 26.57 5.94
C SER A 225 9.66 27.98 5.67
N TYR A 226 8.95 28.55 6.64
CA TYR A 226 8.41 29.92 6.58
C TYR A 226 9.00 30.78 7.68
#